data_AF-A0A060CAF0-F1
#
_entry.id   AF-A0A060CAF0-F1
#
_cell.length_a   1.000
_cell.length_b   1.000
_cell.length_c   1.000
_cell.angle_alpha   90.00
_cell.angle_beta   90.00
_cell.angle_gamma   90.00
#
_symmetry.space_group_name_H-M   'P 1'
#
loop_
_entity.id
_entity.type
_entity.pdbx_description
1 polymer ?
#
loop_
_entity_poly.entity_id
_entity_poly.type
_entity_poly.pdbx_seq_one_letter_code
_entity_poly.pdbx_strand_id
1 'polypeptide(L)'
;MRNGDGIDIDHSRNVRISNCHIESGDDCICLKNRREYVEYGPCENITVTNTIMTSRSCAVKIGSENVSRISHVVVDNCIIRESNRGIGIQNRDEGIVDNVIFSNILVIVSSTRMSG
;
A
#
# COMPACT_ATOMS: atom_id res chain seq x y z
N MET A 1 3.05 -2.42 -19.37
CA MET A 1 2.06 -1.45 -18.86
C MET A 1 2.79 -0.47 -17.95
N ARG A 2 2.46 0.83 -18.01
CA ARG A 2 2.96 1.81 -17.03
C ARG A 2 1.87 1.94 -15.96
N ASN A 3 2.24 1.90 -14.68
CA ASN A 3 1.38 2.02 -13.49
C ASN A 3 0.34 0.88 -13.37
N GLY A 4 0.80 -0.32 -13.01
CA GLY A 4 -0.03 -1.51 -12.86
C GLY A 4 -0.27 -1.90 -11.41
N ASP A 5 -0.73 -0.97 -10.59
CA ASP A 5 -1.05 -1.20 -9.16
C ASP A 5 -2.11 -2.30 -9.03
N GLY A 6 -2.05 -3.09 -7.96
CA GLY A 6 -3.03 -4.15 -7.69
C GLY A 6 -4.36 -3.59 -7.18
N ILE A 7 -4.32 -2.89 -6.05
CA ILE A 7 -5.48 -2.25 -5.41
C ILE A 7 -5.11 -0.83 -4.99
N ASP A 8 -5.77 0.17 -5.57
CA ASP A 8 -5.75 1.55 -5.11
C ASP A 8 -6.92 1.81 -4.14
N ILE A 9 -6.61 2.30 -2.95
CA ILE A 9 -7.57 2.81 -1.97
C ILE A 9 -7.45 4.33 -2.00
N ASP A 10 -8.39 4.99 -2.65
CA ASP A 10 -8.37 6.44 -2.89
C ASP A 10 -9.62 7.08 -2.28
N HIS A 11 -9.42 8.05 -1.38
CA HIS A 11 -10.49 8.73 -0.64
C HIS A 11 -11.58 7.79 -0.06
N SER A 12 -11.15 6.66 0.48
CA SER A 12 -12.05 5.55 0.85
C SER A 12 -11.98 5.22 2.33
N ARG A 13 -13.12 4.84 2.90
CA ARG A 13 -13.25 4.53 4.34
C ARG A 13 -13.85 3.16 4.60
N ASN A 14 -13.47 2.55 5.72
CA ASN A 14 -13.96 1.24 6.18
C ASN A 14 -13.63 0.09 5.21
N VAL A 15 -12.42 0.10 4.66
CA VAL A 15 -11.97 -0.89 3.68
C VAL A 15 -11.33 -2.09 4.37
N ARG A 16 -11.66 -3.30 3.89
CA ARG A 16 -11.06 -4.56 4.34
C ARG A 16 -10.52 -5.34 3.15
N ILE A 17 -9.22 -5.63 3.16
CA ILE A 17 -8.57 -6.53 2.20
C ILE A 17 -8.06 -7.71 3.01
N SER A 18 -8.51 -8.92 2.70
CA SER A 18 -8.17 -10.10 3.49
C SER A 18 -8.10 -11.37 2.68
N ASN A 19 -7.14 -12.24 3.02
CA ASN A 19 -7.01 -13.59 2.43
C ASN A 19 -6.79 -13.55 0.91
N CYS A 20 -5.99 -12.60 0.44
CA CYS A 20 -5.69 -12.43 -0.98
C CYS A 20 -4.26 -12.86 -1.32
N HIS A 21 -4.05 -13.22 -2.59
CA HIS A 21 -2.73 -13.27 -3.21
C HIS A 21 -2.69 -12.18 -4.28
N ILE A 22 -1.78 -11.22 -4.15
CA ILE A 22 -1.68 -10.06 -5.04
C ILE A 22 -0.30 -10.06 -5.70
N GLU A 23 -0.27 -10.16 -7.03
CA GLU A 23 0.92 -9.97 -7.84
C GLU A 23 0.73 -8.75 -8.74
N SER A 24 1.65 -7.79 -8.64
CA SER A 24 1.52 -6.50 -9.33
C SER A 24 2.81 -6.08 -10.05
N GLY A 25 2.64 -5.47 -11.22
CA GLY A 25 3.72 -4.85 -11.98
C GLY A 25 4.18 -3.51 -11.40
N ASP A 26 3.43 -2.93 -10.46
CA ASP A 26 3.78 -1.73 -9.70
C ASP A 26 3.42 -1.97 -8.22
N ASP A 27 2.65 -1.11 -7.54
CA ASP A 27 2.38 -1.28 -6.11
C ASP A 27 1.26 -2.32 -5.86
N CYS A 28 1.41 -3.32 -4.96
CA CYS A 28 0.33 -4.31 -4.74
C CYS A 28 -0.91 -3.65 -4.10
N ILE A 29 -0.71 -2.89 -3.02
CA ILE A 29 -1.74 -2.10 -2.37
C ILE A 29 -1.22 -0.68 -2.19
N CYS A 30 -2.00 0.30 -2.65
CA CYS A 30 -1.63 1.70 -2.60
C CYS A 30 -2.73 2.54 -1.96
N LEU A 31 -2.43 3.21 -0.84
CA LEU A 31 -3.35 4.15 -0.19
C LEU A 31 -3.01 5.56 -0.67
N LYS A 32 -4.00 6.26 -1.22
CA LYS A 32 -3.86 7.60 -1.79
C LYS A 32 -5.03 8.49 -1.39
N ASN A 33 -4.84 9.79 -1.51
CA ASN A 33 -5.92 10.77 -1.53
C ASN A 33 -5.59 11.72 -2.68
N ARG A 34 -6.00 11.35 -3.90
CA ARG A 34 -5.67 12.13 -5.08
C ARG A 34 -6.45 13.45 -5.12
N ARG A 35 -5.76 14.51 -5.55
CA ARG A 35 -6.32 15.87 -5.61
C ARG A 35 -7.63 15.95 -6.39
N GLU A 36 -7.79 15.13 -7.42
CA GLU A 36 -8.98 15.14 -8.28
C GLU A 36 -10.27 14.73 -7.55
N TYR A 37 -10.17 14.14 -6.35
CA TYR A 37 -11.27 13.49 -5.64
C TYR A 37 -11.43 13.97 -4.19
N VAL A 38 -10.90 15.16 -3.91
CA VAL A 38 -10.82 15.74 -2.56
C VAL A 38 -12.19 15.82 -1.87
N GLU A 39 -13.28 15.95 -2.63
CA GLU A 39 -14.65 16.00 -2.12
C GLU A 39 -15.08 14.73 -1.37
N TYR A 40 -14.42 13.60 -1.60
CA TYR A 40 -14.78 12.32 -0.96
C TYR A 40 -14.14 12.15 0.43
N GLY A 41 -13.25 13.05 0.86
CA GLY A 41 -12.78 13.15 2.25
C GLY A 41 -11.44 12.47 2.50
N PRO A 42 -11.22 11.78 3.63
CA PRO A 42 -9.96 11.09 3.92
C PRO A 42 -10.00 9.59 3.58
N CYS A 43 -8.82 8.97 3.57
CA CYS A 43 -8.67 7.52 3.68
C CYS A 43 -8.60 7.14 5.16
N GLU A 44 -9.57 6.37 5.65
CA GLU A 44 -9.68 6.06 7.09
C GLU A 44 -10.27 4.69 7.38
N ASN A 45 -9.83 4.04 8.47
CA ASN A 45 -10.31 2.73 8.92
C ASN A 45 -10.08 1.66 7.85
N ILE A 46 -8.81 1.44 7.52
CA ILE A 46 -8.39 0.48 6.50
C ILE A 46 -7.70 -0.69 7.20
N THR A 47 -8.09 -1.91 6.86
CA THR A 47 -7.49 -3.12 7.40
C THR A 47 -7.07 -4.06 6.28
N VAL A 48 -5.79 -4.40 6.24
CA VAL A 48 -5.21 -5.40 5.33
C VAL A 48 -4.71 -6.57 6.16
N THR A 49 -5.22 -7.77 5.93
CA THR A 49 -4.86 -8.96 6.73
C THR A 49 -4.63 -10.19 5.89
N ASN A 50 -3.81 -11.13 6.37
CA ASN A 50 -3.68 -12.48 5.80
C ASN A 50 -3.38 -12.48 4.28
N THR A 51 -2.57 -11.53 3.82
CA THR A 51 -2.33 -11.33 2.38
C THR A 51 -0.91 -11.72 2.01
N ILE A 52 -0.75 -12.37 0.85
CA ILE A 52 0.54 -12.66 0.23
C ILE A 52 0.74 -11.70 -0.94
N MET A 53 1.85 -10.97 -0.98
CA MET A 53 2.09 -9.89 -1.94
C MET A 53 3.45 -10.03 -2.65
N THR A 54 3.43 -9.89 -3.97
CA THR A 54 4.61 -9.82 -4.85
C THR A 54 4.51 -8.61 -5.76
N SER A 55 5.49 -7.72 -5.74
CA SER A 55 5.40 -6.43 -6.44
C SER A 55 6.72 -6.03 -7.07
N ARG A 56 6.69 -5.53 -8.31
CA ARG A 56 7.89 -4.92 -8.95
C ARG A 56 8.16 -3.48 -8.48
N SER A 57 7.41 -2.97 -7.51
CA SER A 57 7.55 -1.63 -6.95
C SER A 57 7.46 -1.65 -5.42
N CYS A 58 6.28 -1.50 -4.82
CA CYS A 58 6.06 -1.63 -3.38
C CYS A 58 4.92 -2.60 -3.05
N ALA A 59 5.11 -3.54 -2.13
CA ALA A 59 4.00 -4.41 -1.74
C ALA A 59 2.88 -3.64 -1.01
N VAL A 60 3.22 -2.78 -0.05
CA VAL A 60 2.24 -1.84 0.52
C VAL A 60 2.79 -0.43 0.48
N LYS A 61 2.04 0.49 -0.10
CA LYS A 61 2.44 1.89 -0.22
C LYS A 61 1.37 2.83 0.29
N ILE A 62 1.82 3.92 0.90
CA ILE A 62 1.02 5.09 1.23
C ILE A 62 1.60 6.26 0.43
N GLY A 63 0.79 6.84 -0.45
CA GLY A 63 1.18 7.88 -1.40
C GLY A 63 1.57 7.33 -2.80
N SER A 64 2.15 8.14 -3.69
CA SER A 64 2.71 9.45 -3.38
C SER A 64 1.70 10.59 -3.28
N GLU A 65 0.57 10.47 -3.96
CA GLU A 65 -0.48 11.48 -3.99
C GLU A 65 -1.32 11.42 -2.72
N ASN A 66 -1.23 12.46 -1.89
CA ASN A 66 -2.01 12.53 -0.66
C ASN A 66 -2.33 13.97 -0.25
N VAL A 67 -3.53 14.45 -0.61
CA VAL A 67 -3.99 15.81 -0.27
C VAL A 67 -4.88 15.86 0.99
N SER A 68 -5.10 14.73 1.64
CA SER A 68 -6.00 14.60 2.79
C SER A 68 -5.39 13.69 3.87
N ARG A 69 -6.14 13.33 4.90
CA ARG A 69 -5.65 12.44 5.95
C ARG A 69 -5.69 10.99 5.49
N ILE A 70 -4.64 10.24 5.78
CA ILE A 70 -4.60 8.77 5.78
C ILE A 70 -4.38 8.34 7.22
N SER A 71 -5.40 7.73 7.85
CA SER A 71 -5.32 7.37 9.27
C SER A 71 -6.09 6.12 9.64
N HIS A 72 -5.80 5.55 10.82
CA HIS A 72 -6.44 4.32 11.30
C HIS A 72 -6.25 3.16 10.31
N VAL A 73 -5.00 2.92 9.92
CA VAL A 73 -4.63 1.88 8.97
C VAL A 73 -3.91 0.75 9.71
N VAL A 74 -4.37 -0.48 9.52
CA VAL A 74 -3.73 -1.67 10.06
C VAL A 74 -3.39 -2.61 8.92
N VAL A 75 -2.12 -2.98 8.81
CA VAL A 75 -1.63 -4.03 7.92
C VAL A 75 -1.01 -5.11 8.79
N ASP A 76 -1.64 -6.27 8.85
CA ASP A 76 -1.28 -7.33 9.81
C ASP A 76 -1.27 -8.73 9.20
N ASN A 77 -0.38 -9.60 9.69
CA ASN A 77 -0.29 -11.00 9.29
C ASN A 77 -0.14 -11.19 7.76
N CYS A 78 0.83 -10.49 7.16
CA CYS A 78 1.06 -10.52 5.71
C CYS A 78 2.43 -11.08 5.37
N ILE A 79 2.52 -11.71 4.20
CA ILE A 79 3.78 -12.20 3.64
C ILE A 79 4.09 -11.37 2.39
N ILE A 80 5.25 -10.74 2.37
CA ILE A 80 5.77 -10.03 1.20
C ILE A 80 6.90 -10.86 0.60
N ARG A 81 6.82 -11.14 -0.70
CA ARG A 81 7.82 -11.91 -1.44
C ARG A 81 8.29 -11.12 -2.64
N GLU A 82 9.59 -11.22 -2.95
CA GLU A 82 10.15 -10.75 -4.23
C GLU A 82 9.72 -9.33 -4.61
N SER A 83 9.72 -8.42 -3.63
CA SER A 83 9.33 -7.03 -3.84
C SER A 83 10.48 -6.05 -3.67
N ASN A 84 10.57 -5.07 -4.57
CA ASN A 84 11.59 -4.03 -4.53
C ASN A 84 11.52 -3.23 -3.22
N ARG A 85 10.31 -2.97 -2.71
CA ARG A 85 10.06 -2.36 -1.41
C ARG A 85 8.95 -3.13 -0.71
N GLY A 86 9.18 -3.53 0.54
CA GLY A 86 8.13 -4.18 1.33
C GLY A 86 7.03 -3.19 1.71
N ILE A 87 7.41 -2.17 2.47
CA ILE A 87 6.51 -1.11 2.95
C ILE A 87 7.11 0.23 2.55
N GLY A 88 6.30 1.14 2.01
CA GLY A 88 6.73 2.47 1.60
C GLY A 88 5.73 3.53 2.02
N ILE A 89 6.20 4.53 2.75
CA ILE A 89 5.43 5.75 3.03
C ILE A 89 6.10 6.88 2.27
N GLN A 90 5.40 7.42 1.28
CA GLN A 90 5.88 8.48 0.40
C GLN A 90 4.89 9.64 0.41
N ASN A 91 4.68 10.26 1.58
CA ASN A 91 3.80 11.43 1.68
C ASN A 91 4.52 12.66 1.08
N ARG A 92 4.18 13.02 -0.16
CA ARG A 92 4.86 14.11 -0.89
C ARG A 92 4.05 15.40 -1.01
N ASP A 93 2.77 15.32 -0.75
CA ASP A 93 1.82 16.44 -0.79
C ASP A 93 1.48 16.93 0.63
N GLU A 94 0.51 17.83 0.75
CA GLU A 94 0.12 18.50 2.00
C GLU A 94 -0.68 17.63 2.99
N GLY A 95 -1.06 16.42 2.60
CA GLY A 95 -1.84 15.51 3.43
C GLY A 95 -1.08 14.98 4.65
N ILE A 96 -1.82 14.39 5.58
CA ILE A 96 -1.27 13.85 6.84
C ILE A 96 -1.36 12.33 6.81
N VAL A 97 -0.30 11.65 7.21
CA VAL A 97 -0.28 10.20 7.45
C VAL A 97 -0.01 9.97 8.94
N ASP A 98 -0.97 9.38 9.66
CA ASP A 98 -0.82 9.08 11.09
C ASP A 98 -1.61 7.83 11.48
N ASN A 99 -1.30 7.27 12.66
CA ASN A 99 -1.94 6.06 13.18
C ASN A 99 -2.01 4.91 12.15
N VAL A 100 -0.84 4.61 11.57
CA VAL A 100 -0.64 3.50 10.63
C VAL A 100 0.20 2.45 11.34
N ILE A 101 -0.30 1.22 11.40
CA ILE A 101 0.35 0.09 12.05
C ILE A 101 0.65 -0.97 10.99
N PHE A 102 1.91 -1.37 10.92
CA PHE A 102 2.35 -2.57 10.21
C PHE A 102 2.84 -3.57 11.25
N SER A 103 2.17 -4.72 11.39
CA SER A 103 2.51 -5.74 12.39
C SER A 103 2.49 -7.14 11.76
N ASN A 104 3.25 -8.07 12.34
CA ASN A 104 3.29 -9.48 11.88
C ASN A 104 3.53 -9.62 10.37
N ILE A 105 4.55 -8.90 9.86
CA ILE A 105 4.91 -8.90 8.45
C ILE A 105 6.16 -9.75 8.23
N LEU A 106 6.04 -10.79 7.41
CA LEU A 106 7.18 -11.58 6.96
C LEU A 106 7.61 -11.12 5.56
N VAL A 107 8.80 -10.54 5.45
CA VAL A 107 9.40 -10.18 4.16
C VAL A 107 10.43 -11.23 3.76
N ILE A 108 10.21 -11.90 2.63
CA ILE A 108 11.06 -12.97 2.11
C ILE A 108 11.82 -12.47 0.88
N VAL A 109 13.14 -12.56 0.94
CA VAL A 109 14.05 -12.22 -0.15
C VAL A 109 14.74 -13.50 -0.62
N SER A 110 14.42 -13.97 -1.82
CA SER A 110 14.95 -15.21 -2.41
C SER A 110 16.27 -14.98 -3.16
N SER A 111 16.37 -13.90 -3.95
CA SER A 111 17.64 -13.43 -4.52
C SER A 111 17.56 -11.96 -4.94
N THR A 112 18.65 -11.22 -4.74
CA THR A 112 18.85 -9.86 -5.26
C THR A 112 20.02 -9.87 -6.24
N ARG A 113 19.86 -10.53 -7.40
CA ARG A 113 20.86 -10.41 -8.46
C ARG A 113 20.53 -9.19 -9.32
N MET A 114 21.46 -8.26 -9.37
CA MET A 114 21.48 -7.24 -10.41
C MET A 114 21.64 -7.94 -11.75
N SER A 115 20.63 -7.89 -12.62
CA SER A 115 20.85 -8.16 -14.04
C SER A 115 21.66 -6.98 -14.60
N GLY A 116 22.92 -7.23 -14.94
CA GLY A 116 23.75 -6.29 -15.68
C GLY A 116 23.22 -6.05 -17.09
#